data_AF-A0A3S0A4V9-F1
#
_entry.id   AF-A0A3S0A4V9-F1
#
_cell.length_a   1.000
_cell.length_b   1.000
_cell.length_c   1.000
_cell.angle_alpha   90.00
_cell.angle_beta   90.00
_cell.angle_gamma   90.00
#
_symmetry.space_group_name_H-M   'P 1'
#
loop_
_entity.id
_entity.type
_entity.pdbx_description
1 polymer ?
#
loop_
_entity_poly.entity_id
_entity_poly.type
_entity_poly.pdbx_seq_one_letter_code
_entity_poly.pdbx_strand_id
1 'polypeptide(L)'
;MKRRTKWLLSLSITLIVIGTIGSIISYQNLDHETTKEIQTTLTAPQRFTNNKLVIQSEGPVTIKLQPSKDEQFHLSGQYKAPYEETALTWEIKQDEQQDTFIINFKKDYRRVPRVFFDVWDTNNNYLTLTIPKQYENLMTQTYNTTLQPSNLTLKTIQLKGDSNSFRLSNIKADSLKQTATQSFFDLQKSTIKDGIHIEEASGASIKQTQTKETSINASYDDIDLSQLTGKIKVRTEDGQVRVHHVSDEVSIQNKNGNTFFYPKTFEQPAKIQSSNGSIYVWLNPKPRDLKVEASSPNGEVSIFGKEQHTFESGHKKPLLFVKTTYGDIHLFDEKSEEVYDYPDFTEMDDEDWFENSEMDGHNSSSNSSQSDDLHDL
;
A
#
# COMPACT_ATOMS: atom_id res chain seq x y z
N MET A 1 31.86 6.01 47.79
CA MET A 1 30.41 5.94 48.14
C MET A 1 30.23 5.39 49.56
N LYS A 2 29.42 6.05 50.40
CA LYS A 2 29.07 5.56 51.74
C LYS A 2 28.31 4.23 51.62
N ARG A 3 28.48 3.30 52.58
CA ARG A 3 27.85 1.96 52.59
C ARG A 3 26.32 2.01 52.37
N ARG A 4 25.67 3.06 52.88
CA ARG A 4 24.24 3.34 52.70
C ARG A 4 23.85 3.65 51.25
N THR A 5 24.68 4.38 50.51
CA THR A 5 24.42 4.74 49.11
C THR A 5 24.50 3.52 48.19
N LYS A 6 25.46 2.61 48.42
CA LYS A 6 25.57 1.36 47.65
C LYS A 6 24.36 0.45 47.87
N TRP A 7 23.83 0.41 49.10
CA TRP A 7 22.65 -0.39 49.42
C TRP A 7 21.38 0.18 48.76
N LEU A 8 21.17 1.50 48.83
CA LEU A 8 20.06 2.14 48.14
C LEU A 8 20.12 1.95 46.62
N LEU A 9 21.31 2.07 46.02
CA LEU A 9 21.48 1.85 44.57
C LEU A 9 21.16 0.40 44.17
N SER A 10 21.62 -0.58 44.95
CA SER A 10 21.30 -2.00 44.73
C SER A 10 19.80 -2.24 44.82
N LEU A 11 19.12 -1.66 45.82
CA LEU A 11 17.68 -1.80 45.98
C LEU A 11 16.92 -1.18 44.81
N SER A 12 17.33 0.00 44.33
CA SER A 12 16.74 0.63 43.14
C SER A 12 16.90 -0.23 41.89
N ILE A 13 18.08 -0.80 41.65
CA ILE A 13 18.31 -1.70 40.51
C ILE A 13 17.41 -2.93 40.62
N THR A 14 17.31 -3.54 41.80
CA THR A 14 16.43 -4.70 42.01
C THR A 14 14.96 -4.36 41.78
N LEU A 15 14.48 -3.21 42.24
CA LEU A 15 13.10 -2.77 42.00
C LEU A 15 12.84 -2.49 40.51
N ILE A 16 13.82 -1.92 39.80
CA ILE A 16 13.74 -1.73 38.35
C ILE A 16 13.66 -3.08 37.65
N VAL A 17 14.52 -4.04 38.00
CA VAL A 17 14.52 -5.39 37.39
C VAL A 17 13.23 -6.15 37.69
N ILE A 18 12.72 -6.09 38.92
CA ILE A 18 11.43 -6.70 39.27
C ILE A 18 10.28 -6.01 38.52
N GLY A 19 10.32 -4.68 38.43
CA GLY A 19 9.33 -3.90 37.68
C GLY A 19 9.33 -4.21 36.19
N THR A 20 10.51 -4.35 35.57
CA THR A 20 10.63 -4.69 34.15
C THR A 20 10.16 -6.12 33.89
N ILE A 21 10.59 -7.10 34.70
CA ILE A 21 10.14 -8.50 34.57
C ILE A 21 8.62 -8.60 34.79
N GLY A 22 8.11 -7.97 35.86
CA GLY A 22 6.68 -7.97 36.18
C GLY A 22 5.83 -7.29 35.10
N SER A 23 6.34 -6.23 34.47
CA SER A 23 5.69 -5.58 33.33
C SER A 23 5.65 -6.49 32.10
N ILE A 24 6.74 -7.21 31.79
CA ILE A 24 6.79 -8.14 30.64
C ILE A 24 5.78 -9.27 30.83
N ILE A 25 5.76 -9.91 31.99
CA ILE A 25 4.84 -11.01 32.30
C ILE A 25 3.38 -10.53 32.29
N SER A 26 3.09 -9.38 32.91
CA SER A 26 1.72 -8.84 32.92
C SER A 26 1.25 -8.50 31.51
N TYR A 27 2.12 -7.92 30.69
CA TYR A 27 1.80 -7.61 29.29
C TYR A 27 1.48 -8.87 28.49
N GLN A 28 2.30 -9.93 28.61
CA GLN A 28 2.06 -11.20 27.92
C GLN A 28 0.73 -11.85 28.33
N ASN A 29 0.41 -11.87 29.62
CA ASN A 29 -0.86 -12.43 30.10
C ASN A 29 -2.07 -11.62 29.61
N LEU A 30 -2.00 -10.29 29.67
CA LEU A 30 -3.04 -9.40 29.15
C LEU A 30 -3.22 -9.57 27.63
N ASP A 31 -2.13 -9.71 26.88
CA ASP A 31 -2.20 -9.92 25.44
C ASP A 31 -2.91 -11.23 25.09
N HIS A 32 -2.66 -12.31 25.85
CA HIS A 32 -3.34 -13.59 25.67
C HIS A 32 -4.82 -13.54 26.06
N GLU A 33 -5.18 -12.84 27.14
CA GLU A 33 -6.58 -12.70 27.59
C GLU A 33 -7.42 -11.81 26.66
N THR A 34 -6.79 -10.82 26.02
CA THR A 34 -7.50 -9.84 25.18
C THR A 34 -7.48 -10.18 23.69
N THR A 35 -6.57 -11.05 23.25
CA THR A 35 -6.53 -11.53 21.86
C THR A 35 -7.57 -12.62 21.65
N LYS A 36 -8.48 -12.40 20.70
CA LYS A 36 -9.46 -13.38 20.26
C LYS A 36 -9.04 -13.91 18.90
N GLU A 37 -8.83 -15.21 18.81
CA GLU A 37 -8.61 -15.91 17.55
C GLU A 37 -9.95 -16.27 16.89
N ILE A 38 -9.98 -16.15 15.57
CA ILE A 38 -11.09 -16.60 14.74
C ILE A 38 -10.50 -17.63 13.78
N GLN A 39 -11.02 -18.84 13.84
CA GLN A 39 -10.79 -19.86 12.83
C GLN A 39 -12.13 -20.47 12.49
N THR A 40 -12.73 -20.01 11.41
CA THR A 40 -14.03 -20.48 10.96
C THR A 40 -13.97 -20.81 9.48
N THR A 41 -14.06 -22.09 9.17
CA THR A 41 -14.42 -22.52 7.83
C THR A 41 -15.91 -22.29 7.65
N LEU A 42 -16.25 -21.44 6.69
CA LEU A 42 -17.63 -21.23 6.29
C LEU A 42 -17.94 -22.24 5.20
N THR A 43 -18.46 -23.39 5.62
CA THR A 43 -19.15 -24.28 4.71
C THR A 43 -20.43 -23.56 4.30
N ALA A 44 -20.43 -23.05 3.08
CA ALA A 44 -21.60 -22.44 2.48
C ALA A 44 -22.79 -23.41 2.65
N PRO A 45 -23.91 -23.00 3.26
CA PRO A 45 -25.09 -23.87 3.35
C PRO A 45 -25.64 -24.21 1.95
N GLN A 46 -25.23 -23.46 0.91
CA GLN A 46 -25.59 -23.66 -0.49
C GLN A 46 -24.39 -23.38 -1.40
N ARG A 47 -24.34 -24.02 -2.57
CA ARG A 47 -23.33 -23.70 -3.60
C ARG A 47 -23.52 -22.22 -4.00
N PHE A 48 -22.50 -21.39 -3.79
CA PHE A 48 -22.49 -20.03 -4.31
C PHE A 48 -22.60 -20.08 -5.83
N THR A 49 -23.61 -19.45 -6.42
CA THR A 49 -23.82 -19.42 -7.88
C THR A 49 -23.45 -18.08 -8.49
N ASN A 50 -23.27 -17.06 -7.65
CA ASN A 50 -23.01 -15.70 -8.09
C ASN A 50 -21.54 -15.54 -8.49
N ASN A 51 -21.29 -14.71 -9.50
CA ASN A 51 -19.94 -14.33 -9.94
C ASN A 51 -19.51 -12.96 -9.39
N LYS A 52 -20.35 -12.31 -8.59
CA LYS A 52 -20.09 -11.00 -7.99
C LYS A 52 -20.03 -11.11 -6.47
N LEU A 53 -18.92 -10.63 -5.91
CA LEU A 53 -18.70 -10.51 -4.48
C LEU A 53 -18.68 -9.04 -4.06
N VAL A 54 -19.42 -8.71 -3.01
CA VAL A 54 -19.42 -7.40 -2.36
C VAL A 54 -18.83 -7.56 -0.96
N ILE A 55 -17.81 -6.76 -0.61
CA ILE A 55 -17.24 -6.71 0.74
C ILE A 55 -17.66 -5.40 1.39
N GLN A 56 -18.40 -5.51 2.51
CA GLN A 56 -18.76 -4.39 3.36
C GLN A 56 -17.97 -4.49 4.66
N SER A 57 -17.27 -3.42 5.04
CA SER A 57 -16.46 -3.41 6.26
C SER A 57 -16.56 -2.06 6.95
N GLU A 58 -16.70 -2.07 8.27
CA GLU A 58 -16.66 -0.86 9.10
C GLU A 58 -15.71 -1.04 10.27
N GLY A 59 -14.76 -0.13 10.42
CA GLY A 59 -13.86 -0.05 11.57
C GLY A 59 -12.42 -0.48 11.27
N PRO A 60 -11.50 -0.23 12.22
CA PRO A 60 -10.05 -0.42 12.07
C PRO A 60 -9.65 -1.90 12.05
N VAL A 61 -9.89 -2.55 10.92
CA VAL A 61 -9.53 -3.94 10.65
C VAL A 61 -8.74 -4.04 9.35
N THR A 62 -7.76 -4.93 9.32
CA THR A 62 -7.07 -5.33 8.10
C THR A 62 -7.72 -6.58 7.53
N ILE A 63 -8.17 -6.55 6.27
CA ILE A 63 -8.76 -7.70 5.59
C ILE A 63 -7.82 -8.12 4.46
N LYS A 64 -7.19 -9.28 4.60
CA LYS A 64 -6.43 -9.95 3.56
C LYS A 64 -7.38 -10.80 2.73
N LEU A 65 -7.44 -10.54 1.42
CA LEU A 65 -8.33 -11.26 0.51
C LEU A 65 -7.51 -12.11 -0.46
N GLN A 66 -7.76 -13.41 -0.50
CA GLN A 66 -6.98 -14.38 -1.26
C GLN A 66 -7.85 -15.42 -1.96
N PRO A 67 -7.39 -16.07 -3.04
CA PRO A 67 -8.14 -17.17 -3.63
C PRO A 67 -8.14 -18.40 -2.70
N SER A 68 -9.28 -19.07 -2.62
CA SER A 68 -9.43 -20.32 -1.89
C SER A 68 -8.88 -21.52 -2.67
N LYS A 69 -8.48 -22.57 -1.94
CA LYS A 69 -7.97 -23.84 -2.50
C LYS A 69 -9.08 -24.84 -2.79
N ASP A 70 -10.22 -24.75 -2.11
CA ASP A 70 -11.29 -25.76 -2.10
C ASP A 70 -12.67 -25.21 -2.52
N GLU A 71 -12.69 -24.06 -3.20
CA GLU A 71 -13.91 -23.40 -3.66
C GLU A 71 -14.89 -23.02 -2.52
N GLN A 72 -14.42 -22.98 -1.28
CA GLN A 72 -15.18 -22.48 -0.13
C GLN A 72 -14.61 -21.17 0.40
N PHE A 73 -15.41 -20.47 1.21
CA PHE A 73 -14.90 -19.36 1.98
C PHE A 73 -14.25 -19.87 3.26
N HIS A 74 -13.05 -19.37 3.54
CA HIS A 74 -12.45 -19.52 4.87
C HIS A 74 -12.18 -18.16 5.44
N LEU A 75 -12.64 -17.95 6.68
CA LEU A 75 -12.34 -16.78 7.47
C LEU A 75 -11.45 -17.21 8.63
N SER A 76 -10.25 -16.65 8.68
CA SER A 76 -9.36 -16.80 9.82
C SER A 76 -8.79 -15.45 10.21
N GLY A 77 -8.25 -15.34 11.41
CA GLY A 77 -7.62 -14.10 11.84
C GLY A 77 -7.60 -13.94 13.34
N GLN A 78 -7.20 -12.76 13.78
CA GLN A 78 -7.18 -12.40 15.18
C GLN A 78 -7.52 -10.94 15.35
N TYR A 79 -8.13 -10.61 16.48
CA TYR A 79 -8.40 -9.25 16.87
C TYR A 79 -8.27 -9.06 18.38
N LYS A 80 -7.87 -7.87 18.79
CA LYS A 80 -7.81 -7.49 20.21
C LYS A 80 -9.17 -6.96 20.65
N ALA A 81 -9.70 -7.57 21.71
CA ALA A 81 -10.93 -7.18 22.37
C ALA A 81 -10.66 -6.94 23.87
N PRO A 82 -9.99 -5.82 24.22
CA PRO A 82 -9.66 -5.52 25.62
C PRO A 82 -10.88 -5.28 26.51
N TYR A 83 -12.04 -5.06 25.91
CA TYR A 83 -13.32 -4.88 26.59
C TYR A 83 -14.36 -5.82 26.00
N GLU A 84 -15.30 -6.31 26.82
CA GLU A 84 -16.39 -7.20 26.37
C GLU A 84 -17.23 -6.59 25.23
N GLU A 85 -17.35 -5.26 25.19
CA GLU A 85 -18.09 -4.52 24.18
C GLU A 85 -17.31 -4.33 22.86
N THR A 86 -16.01 -4.65 22.84
CA THR A 86 -15.25 -4.74 21.59
C THR A 86 -15.64 -6.03 20.89
N ALA A 87 -16.42 -5.88 19.82
CA ALA A 87 -16.97 -7.01 19.08
C ALA A 87 -16.60 -6.89 17.61
N LEU A 88 -16.14 -8.02 17.06
CA LEU A 88 -16.14 -8.25 15.63
C LEU A 88 -17.35 -9.13 15.31
N THR A 89 -18.22 -8.66 14.44
CA THR A 89 -19.28 -9.48 13.86
C THR A 89 -19.04 -9.61 12.36
N TRP A 90 -19.46 -10.75 11.81
CA TRP A 90 -19.40 -10.98 10.39
C TRP A 90 -20.57 -11.86 9.95
N GLU A 91 -21.02 -11.69 8.72
CA GLU A 91 -22.06 -12.50 8.10
C GLU A 91 -21.90 -12.53 6.58
N ILE A 92 -22.43 -13.58 5.95
CA ILE A 92 -22.55 -13.66 4.49
C ILE A 92 -24.02 -13.63 4.13
N LYS A 93 -24.39 -12.67 3.29
CA LYS A 93 -25.73 -12.58 2.68
C LYS A 93 -25.62 -12.96 1.21
N GLN A 94 -26.52 -13.81 0.76
CA GLN A 94 -26.66 -14.17 -0.64
C GLN A 94 -27.97 -13.60 -1.16
N ASP A 95 -27.90 -12.89 -2.27
CA ASP A 95 -29.07 -12.49 -3.05
C ASP A 95 -29.02 -13.13 -4.45
N GLU A 96 -30.02 -12.88 -5.30
CA GLU A 96 -30.10 -13.46 -6.64
C GLU A 96 -28.99 -12.97 -7.61
N GLN A 97 -28.26 -11.90 -7.28
CA GLN A 97 -27.32 -11.21 -8.16
C GLN A 97 -25.88 -11.19 -7.64
N GLN A 98 -25.67 -11.27 -6.33
CA GLN A 98 -24.38 -11.09 -5.68
C GLN A 98 -24.33 -11.75 -4.30
N ASP A 99 -23.11 -12.05 -3.87
CA ASP A 99 -22.81 -12.45 -2.51
C ASP A 99 -22.20 -11.27 -1.77
N THR A 100 -22.64 -11.02 -0.55
CA THR A 100 -22.20 -9.90 0.28
C THR A 100 -21.56 -10.41 1.56
N PHE A 101 -20.28 -10.14 1.73
CA PHE A 101 -19.53 -10.40 2.96
C PHE A 101 -19.52 -9.14 3.82
N ILE A 102 -20.13 -9.19 5.01
CA ILE A 102 -20.27 -8.04 5.90
C ILE A 102 -19.38 -8.27 7.12
N ILE A 103 -18.56 -7.27 7.45
CA ILE A 103 -17.69 -7.25 8.63
C ILE A 103 -17.96 -5.96 9.39
N ASN A 104 -18.19 -6.05 10.69
CA ASN A 104 -18.28 -4.87 11.55
C ASN A 104 -17.33 -5.03 12.73
N PHE A 105 -16.42 -4.06 12.88
CA PHE A 105 -15.52 -3.96 14.01
C PHE A 105 -15.90 -2.75 14.86
N LYS A 106 -16.52 -3.01 16.02
CA LYS A 106 -16.88 -1.97 16.97
C LYS A 106 -15.79 -1.85 18.03
N LYS A 107 -15.09 -0.71 18.06
CA LYS A 107 -14.11 -0.37 19.10
C LYS A 107 -14.80 0.41 20.23
N ASP A 108 -14.60 -0.01 21.49
CA ASP A 108 -14.97 0.79 22.65
C ASP A 108 -13.76 1.60 23.16
N TYR A 109 -13.96 2.90 23.37
CA TYR A 109 -12.94 3.84 23.82
C TYR A 109 -13.16 4.20 25.30
N ARG A 110 -13.34 3.20 26.17
CA ARG A 110 -13.29 3.45 27.61
C ARG A 110 -11.87 3.76 28.02
N ARG A 111 -11.56 5.04 28.13
CA ARG A 111 -10.33 5.51 28.79
C ARG A 111 -10.32 4.94 30.20
N VAL A 112 -9.30 4.15 30.56
CA VAL A 112 -9.11 3.77 31.97
C VAL A 112 -8.76 5.05 32.72
N PRO A 113 -9.61 5.49 33.67
CA PRO A 113 -9.32 6.70 34.40
C PRO A 113 -8.05 6.47 35.22
N ARG A 114 -7.00 7.27 34.95
CA ARG A 114 -5.73 7.42 35.71
C ARG A 114 -4.46 6.77 35.14
N VAL A 115 -4.45 6.19 33.95
CA VAL A 115 -3.20 5.74 33.29
C VAL A 115 -2.96 6.59 32.04
N PHE A 116 -1.81 7.25 31.96
CA PHE A 116 -1.42 8.15 30.84
C PHE A 116 -0.76 7.41 29.66
N PHE A 117 -0.65 6.09 29.73
CA PHE A 117 -0.06 5.28 28.68
C PHE A 117 -1.17 4.63 27.87
N ASP A 118 -1.22 4.94 26.58
CA ASP A 118 -2.03 4.22 25.60
C ASP A 118 -1.27 2.93 25.23
N VAL A 119 -1.39 1.91 26.08
CA VAL A 119 -0.68 0.63 25.92
C VAL A 119 -1.44 -0.34 24.99
N TRP A 120 -2.61 0.08 24.49
CA TRP A 120 -3.52 -0.78 23.73
C TRP A 120 -3.50 -0.40 22.25
N ASP A 121 -2.33 -0.59 21.66
CA ASP A 121 -2.24 -0.52 20.21
C ASP A 121 -2.95 -1.74 19.60
N THR A 122 -4.07 -1.46 18.92
CA THR A 122 -4.92 -2.44 18.25
C THR A 122 -4.43 -2.76 16.83
N ASN A 123 -3.21 -2.36 16.48
CA ASN A 123 -2.62 -2.53 15.14
C ASN A 123 -2.51 -3.98 14.64
N ASN A 124 -2.78 -4.98 15.48
CA ASN A 124 -2.74 -6.40 15.11
C ASN A 124 -4.10 -7.02 14.73
N ASN A 125 -5.14 -6.21 14.50
CA ASN A 125 -6.43 -6.71 14.03
C ASN A 125 -6.35 -7.07 12.55
N TYR A 126 -6.30 -8.36 12.23
CA TYR A 126 -6.36 -8.83 10.85
C TYR A 126 -7.31 -10.00 10.67
N LEU A 127 -7.95 -10.03 9.51
CA LEU A 127 -8.79 -11.11 9.02
C LEU A 127 -8.24 -11.54 7.66
N THR A 128 -8.10 -12.83 7.45
CA THR A 128 -7.84 -13.45 6.17
C THR A 128 -9.13 -14.08 5.68
N LEU A 129 -9.66 -13.53 4.60
CA LEU A 129 -10.79 -14.08 3.87
C LEU A 129 -10.26 -14.74 2.59
N THR A 130 -10.41 -16.05 2.50
CA THR A 130 -10.19 -16.76 1.23
C THR A 130 -11.51 -16.88 0.49
N ILE A 131 -11.50 -16.64 -0.82
CA ILE A 131 -12.71 -16.61 -1.65
C ILE A 131 -12.65 -17.63 -2.79
N PRO A 132 -13.76 -18.30 -3.10
CA PRO A 132 -13.89 -19.17 -4.27
C PRO A 132 -13.42 -18.49 -5.57
N LYS A 133 -12.80 -19.25 -6.48
CA LYS A 133 -12.26 -18.71 -7.75
C LYS A 133 -13.32 -18.33 -8.78
N GLN A 134 -14.58 -18.68 -8.54
CA GLN A 134 -15.70 -18.40 -9.44
C GLN A 134 -16.08 -16.92 -9.51
N TYR A 135 -15.69 -16.12 -8.51
CA TYR A 135 -15.97 -14.69 -8.52
C TYR A 135 -15.16 -14.02 -9.62
N GLU A 136 -15.86 -13.31 -10.48
CA GLU A 136 -15.28 -12.52 -11.56
C GLU A 136 -15.32 -11.02 -11.22
N ASN A 137 -16.20 -10.59 -10.31
CA ASN A 137 -16.38 -9.18 -10.01
C ASN A 137 -16.27 -8.95 -8.50
N LEU A 138 -15.37 -8.04 -8.11
CA LEU A 138 -15.21 -7.62 -6.71
C LEU A 138 -15.66 -6.18 -6.56
N MET A 139 -16.57 -5.94 -5.62
CA MET A 139 -16.94 -4.59 -5.20
C MET A 139 -16.72 -4.45 -3.70
N THR A 140 -16.29 -3.28 -3.25
CA THR A 140 -16.08 -3.00 -1.83
C THR A 140 -16.85 -1.75 -1.42
N GLN A 141 -17.28 -1.71 -0.18
CA GLN A 141 -17.81 -0.52 0.47
C GLN A 141 -17.34 -0.53 1.92
N THR A 142 -16.20 0.12 2.16
CA THR A 142 -15.50 0.01 3.43
C THR A 142 -15.27 1.36 4.11
N TYR A 143 -15.21 1.38 5.43
CA TYR A 143 -14.89 2.59 6.20
C TYR A 143 -13.81 2.28 7.23
N ASN A 144 -12.77 3.12 7.26
CA ASN A 144 -11.65 2.97 8.20
C ASN A 144 -10.99 1.58 8.15
N THR A 145 -10.93 0.96 6.97
CA THR A 145 -10.48 -0.43 6.79
C THR A 145 -9.21 -0.46 5.93
N THR A 146 -8.30 -1.39 6.22
CA THR A 146 -7.22 -1.74 5.30
C THR A 146 -7.61 -3.01 4.54
N LEU A 147 -7.75 -2.93 3.22
CA LEU A 147 -8.07 -4.09 2.38
C LEU A 147 -6.84 -4.48 1.56
N GLN A 148 -6.49 -5.77 1.62
CA GLN A 148 -5.29 -6.33 0.98
C GLN A 148 -5.63 -7.50 0.05
N PRO A 149 -6.25 -7.26 -1.12
CA PRO A 149 -6.46 -8.30 -2.13
C PRO A 149 -5.14 -8.74 -2.74
N SER A 150 -4.92 -10.05 -2.80
CA SER A 150 -3.69 -10.61 -3.36
C SER A 150 -3.94 -11.88 -4.16
N ASN A 151 -3.19 -12.04 -5.26
CA ASN A 151 -3.22 -13.24 -6.11
C ASN A 151 -4.60 -13.54 -6.73
N LEU A 152 -5.39 -12.51 -7.03
CA LEU A 152 -6.74 -12.66 -7.59
C LEU A 152 -6.75 -12.49 -9.11
N THR A 153 -7.58 -13.28 -9.77
CA THR A 153 -7.92 -13.12 -11.20
C THR A 153 -9.40 -12.80 -11.29
N LEU A 154 -9.72 -11.58 -11.72
CA LEU A 154 -11.07 -11.02 -11.79
C LEU A 154 -11.29 -10.40 -13.17
N LYS A 155 -12.53 -10.06 -13.52
CA LYS A 155 -12.86 -9.17 -14.62
C LYS A 155 -12.85 -7.72 -14.14
N THR A 156 -13.57 -7.44 -13.06
CA THR A 156 -13.71 -6.06 -12.56
C THR A 156 -13.45 -5.96 -11.06
N ILE A 157 -12.80 -4.85 -10.67
CA ILE A 157 -12.58 -4.48 -9.28
C ILE A 157 -13.08 -3.06 -9.08
N GLN A 158 -14.02 -2.89 -8.14
CA GLN A 158 -14.55 -1.59 -7.74
C GLN A 158 -14.32 -1.37 -6.25
N LEU A 159 -13.40 -0.47 -5.92
CA LEU A 159 -13.06 -0.14 -4.54
C LEU A 159 -13.80 1.13 -4.14
N LYS A 160 -14.73 1.03 -3.18
CA LYS A 160 -15.44 2.19 -2.64
C LYS A 160 -15.31 2.25 -1.13
N GLY A 161 -15.38 3.46 -0.61
CA GLY A 161 -15.36 3.69 0.81
C GLY A 161 -14.85 5.06 1.20
N ASP A 162 -14.58 5.24 2.49
CA ASP A 162 -13.96 6.44 3.02
C ASP A 162 -12.91 6.09 4.09
N SER A 163 -11.83 6.86 4.15
CA SER A 163 -10.73 6.66 5.09
C SER A 163 -10.10 5.26 5.05
N ASN A 164 -9.85 4.71 3.86
CA ASN A 164 -9.33 3.34 3.70
C ASN A 164 -7.87 3.30 3.25
N SER A 165 -7.24 2.14 3.43
CA SER A 165 -6.01 1.78 2.71
C SER A 165 -6.27 0.57 1.82
N PHE A 166 -6.19 0.75 0.52
CA PHE A 166 -6.29 -0.36 -0.45
C PHE A 166 -4.89 -0.76 -0.88
N ARG A 167 -4.46 -1.98 -0.58
CA ARG A 167 -3.13 -2.49 -0.93
C ARG A 167 -3.23 -3.78 -1.74
N LEU A 168 -3.22 -3.64 -3.06
CA LEU A 168 -3.45 -4.72 -4.00
C LEU A 168 -2.12 -5.27 -4.52
N SER A 169 -1.98 -6.58 -4.58
CA SER A 169 -0.77 -7.21 -5.10
C SER A 169 -1.05 -8.43 -5.98
N ASN A 170 -0.29 -8.57 -7.07
CA ASN A 170 -0.43 -9.69 -8.00
C ASN A 170 -1.87 -9.89 -8.50
N ILE A 171 -2.48 -8.81 -9.00
CA ILE A 171 -3.85 -8.79 -9.48
C ILE A 171 -3.87 -8.92 -11.00
N LYS A 172 -4.75 -9.79 -11.50
CA LYS A 172 -5.10 -9.85 -12.93
C LYS A 172 -6.55 -9.46 -13.09
N ALA A 173 -6.81 -8.34 -13.75
CA ALA A 173 -8.16 -7.84 -13.98
C ALA A 173 -8.33 -7.24 -15.38
N ASP A 174 -9.57 -7.12 -15.86
CA ASP A 174 -9.85 -6.33 -17.04
C ASP A 174 -9.88 -4.85 -16.67
N SER A 175 -10.56 -4.46 -15.58
CA SER A 175 -10.61 -3.08 -15.11
C SER A 175 -10.53 -2.93 -13.59
N LEU A 176 -9.98 -1.81 -13.15
CA LEU A 176 -9.87 -1.43 -11.74
C LEU A 176 -10.33 0.02 -11.56
N LYS A 177 -11.35 0.22 -10.72
CA LYS A 177 -11.83 1.54 -10.35
C LYS A 177 -11.82 1.73 -8.83
N GLN A 178 -11.31 2.86 -8.36
CA GLN A 178 -11.48 3.33 -6.98
C GLN A 178 -12.33 4.60 -6.98
N THR A 179 -13.34 4.65 -6.11
CA THR A 179 -14.10 5.86 -5.75
C THR A 179 -14.17 5.95 -4.23
N ALA A 180 -13.07 6.38 -3.61
CA ALA A 180 -12.96 6.37 -2.16
C ALA A 180 -12.19 7.59 -1.67
N THR A 181 -12.85 8.36 -0.80
CA THR A 181 -12.32 9.59 -0.23
C THR A 181 -11.33 9.28 0.89
N GLN A 182 -10.39 10.20 1.12
CA GLN A 182 -9.41 10.11 2.21
C GLN A 182 -8.67 8.77 2.26
N SER A 183 -8.50 8.14 1.10
CA SER A 183 -8.00 6.77 1.00
C SER A 183 -6.64 6.74 0.32
N PHE A 184 -5.75 5.88 0.81
CA PHE A 184 -4.48 5.60 0.15
C PHE A 184 -4.61 4.36 -0.73
N PHE A 185 -4.07 4.43 -1.95
CA PHE A 185 -4.08 3.33 -2.91
C PHE A 185 -2.67 2.82 -3.16
N ASP A 186 -2.46 1.51 -3.08
CA ASP A 186 -1.23 0.83 -3.43
C ASP A 186 -1.55 -0.35 -4.36
N LEU A 187 -0.86 -0.44 -5.49
CA LEU A 187 -1.01 -1.53 -6.46
C LEU A 187 0.36 -1.99 -6.96
N GLN A 188 0.64 -3.28 -6.82
CA GLN A 188 1.95 -3.83 -7.17
C GLN A 188 1.84 -5.10 -8.01
N LYS A 189 2.81 -5.30 -8.91
CA LYS A 189 3.04 -6.55 -9.65
C LYS A 189 1.79 -7.07 -10.39
N SER A 190 1.03 -6.17 -11.02
CA SER A 190 -0.32 -6.45 -11.51
C SER A 190 -0.48 -6.27 -13.02
N THR A 191 -1.55 -6.85 -13.58
CA THR A 191 -1.93 -6.69 -15.00
C THR A 191 -3.41 -6.34 -15.09
N ILE A 192 -3.71 -5.13 -15.53
CA ILE A 192 -5.06 -4.59 -15.68
C ILE A 192 -5.30 -4.28 -17.17
N LYS A 193 -6.16 -5.02 -17.87
CA LYS A 193 -6.19 -4.98 -19.34
C LYS A 193 -6.66 -3.66 -19.93
N ASP A 194 -7.67 -3.03 -19.33
CA ASP A 194 -8.36 -1.88 -19.92
C ASP A 194 -7.94 -0.57 -19.26
N GLY A 195 -7.94 -0.50 -17.94
CA GLY A 195 -7.54 0.72 -17.27
C GLY A 195 -7.63 0.69 -15.76
N ILE A 196 -6.85 1.58 -15.15
CA ILE A 196 -6.87 1.90 -13.73
C ILE A 196 -7.45 3.31 -13.59
N HIS A 197 -8.52 3.46 -12.81
CA HIS A 197 -9.19 4.74 -12.58
C HIS A 197 -9.34 4.99 -11.08
N ILE A 198 -8.55 5.92 -10.55
CA ILE A 198 -8.56 6.30 -9.14
C ILE A 198 -9.18 7.69 -9.01
N GLU A 199 -10.36 7.73 -8.38
CA GLU A 199 -11.10 8.94 -8.06
C GLU A 199 -11.01 9.20 -6.54
N GLU A 200 -10.60 10.42 -6.19
CA GLU A 200 -10.69 11.00 -4.83
C GLU A 200 -9.75 10.39 -3.78
N ALA A 201 -8.64 9.78 -4.20
CA ALA A 201 -7.62 9.31 -3.26
C ALA A 201 -6.94 10.46 -2.51
N SER A 202 -6.38 10.18 -1.33
CA SER A 202 -5.41 11.08 -0.71
C SER A 202 -4.10 11.07 -1.50
N GLY A 203 -3.58 9.88 -1.82
CA GLY A 203 -2.41 9.65 -2.66
C GLY A 203 -2.39 8.22 -3.20
N ALA A 204 -1.38 7.88 -3.99
CA ALA A 204 -1.32 6.59 -4.67
C ALA A 204 0.12 6.10 -4.92
N SER A 205 0.35 4.80 -4.76
CA SER A 205 1.55 4.12 -5.23
C SER A 205 1.16 3.03 -6.22
N ILE A 206 1.75 3.04 -7.42
CA ILE A 206 1.57 1.97 -8.39
C ILE A 206 2.95 1.53 -8.86
N LYS A 207 3.26 0.25 -8.73
CA LYS A 207 4.56 -0.31 -9.09
C LYS A 207 4.41 -1.55 -9.94
N GLN A 208 5.31 -1.75 -10.90
CA GLN A 208 5.43 -3.00 -11.67
C GLN A 208 4.10 -3.46 -12.27
N THR A 209 3.36 -2.54 -12.89
CA THR A 209 1.99 -2.79 -13.32
C THR A 209 1.81 -2.53 -14.81
N GLN A 210 1.15 -3.48 -15.49
CA GLN A 210 0.81 -3.37 -16.91
C GLN A 210 -0.64 -2.97 -17.09
N THR A 211 -0.89 -1.88 -17.83
CA THR A 211 -2.23 -1.44 -18.20
C THR A 211 -2.20 -0.67 -19.51
N LYS A 212 -3.36 -0.42 -20.14
CA LYS A 212 -3.45 0.50 -21.28
C LYS A 212 -3.45 1.96 -20.83
N GLU A 213 -4.08 2.24 -19.70
CA GLU A 213 -4.22 3.59 -19.15
C GLU A 213 -4.30 3.56 -17.61
N THR A 214 -3.71 4.58 -17.00
CA THR A 214 -3.82 4.91 -15.57
C THR A 214 -4.28 6.36 -15.44
N SER A 215 -5.42 6.59 -14.78
CA SER A 215 -5.92 7.91 -14.43
C SER A 215 -6.04 8.05 -12.92
N ILE A 216 -5.39 9.05 -12.34
CA ILE A 216 -5.37 9.31 -10.90
C ILE A 216 -5.80 10.75 -10.63
N ASN A 217 -6.83 10.91 -9.81
CA ASN A 217 -7.22 12.19 -9.22
C ASN A 217 -7.03 12.08 -7.70
N ALA A 218 -6.05 12.80 -7.15
CA ALA A 218 -5.73 12.81 -5.72
C ALA A 218 -5.75 14.23 -5.14
N SER A 219 -5.69 14.35 -3.81
CA SER A 219 -5.83 15.64 -3.12
C SER A 219 -4.64 16.06 -2.26
N TYR A 220 -3.87 15.15 -1.65
CA TYR A 220 -2.94 15.53 -0.56
C TYR A 220 -1.59 14.81 -0.55
N ASP A 221 -1.60 13.49 -0.51
CA ASP A 221 -0.40 12.68 -0.30
C ASP A 221 0.35 12.49 -1.63
N ASP A 222 1.58 11.98 -1.51
CA ASP A 222 2.43 11.70 -2.66
C ASP A 222 1.80 10.68 -3.63
N ILE A 223 2.15 10.86 -4.91
CA ILE A 223 1.90 9.91 -5.98
C ILE A 223 3.24 9.33 -6.44
N ASP A 224 3.41 8.02 -6.35
CA ASP A 224 4.61 7.29 -6.80
C ASP A 224 4.25 6.22 -7.84
N LEU A 225 4.65 6.44 -9.09
CA LEU A 225 4.41 5.53 -10.21
C LEU A 225 5.74 4.99 -10.73
N SER A 226 5.99 3.69 -10.60
CA SER A 226 7.26 3.08 -11.02
C SER A 226 7.06 1.85 -11.89
N GLN A 227 7.77 1.77 -13.02
CA GLN A 227 7.73 0.63 -13.94
C GLN A 227 6.30 0.31 -14.43
N LEU A 228 5.54 1.36 -14.77
CA LEU A 228 4.23 1.24 -15.41
C LEU A 228 4.36 1.22 -16.93
N THR A 229 3.47 0.45 -17.57
CA THR A 229 3.18 0.56 -19.01
C THR A 229 1.77 1.09 -19.21
N GLY A 230 1.51 1.72 -20.35
CA GLY A 230 0.26 2.40 -20.65
C GLY A 230 0.30 3.91 -20.40
N LYS A 231 -0.69 4.59 -20.94
CA LYS A 231 -0.85 6.04 -20.80
C LYS A 231 -1.07 6.43 -19.35
N ILE A 232 -0.49 7.55 -18.91
CA ILE A 232 -0.62 8.05 -17.54
C ILE A 232 -1.25 9.43 -17.55
N LYS A 233 -2.29 9.59 -16.74
CA LYS A 233 -2.91 10.86 -16.44
C LYS A 233 -3.00 11.05 -14.92
N VAL A 234 -2.30 12.05 -14.41
CA VAL A 234 -2.29 12.38 -12.99
C VAL A 234 -2.79 13.80 -12.80
N ARG A 235 -3.70 13.98 -11.85
CA ARG A 235 -4.09 15.26 -11.29
C ARG A 235 -4.01 15.19 -9.77
N THR A 236 -3.25 16.08 -9.15
CA THR A 236 -3.21 16.23 -7.69
C THR A 236 -3.22 17.69 -7.27
N GLU A 237 -3.80 17.97 -6.10
CA GLU A 237 -3.89 19.31 -5.53
C GLU A 237 -2.74 19.62 -4.57
N ASP A 238 -2.23 18.63 -3.86
CA ASP A 238 -1.05 18.72 -2.98
C ASP A 238 -0.30 17.37 -3.01
N GLY A 239 0.97 17.39 -2.61
CA GLY A 239 1.86 16.23 -2.62
C GLY A 239 2.86 16.19 -3.78
N GLN A 240 3.92 15.40 -3.62
CA GLN A 240 4.90 15.19 -4.68
C GLN A 240 4.38 14.18 -5.71
N VAL A 241 4.76 14.36 -6.97
CA VAL A 241 4.49 13.39 -8.03
C VAL A 241 5.81 12.83 -8.52
N ARG A 242 6.03 11.52 -8.33
CA ARG A 242 7.20 10.78 -8.77
C ARG A 242 6.79 9.75 -9.82
N VAL A 243 7.38 9.84 -11.01
CA VAL A 243 7.09 8.93 -12.13
C VAL A 243 8.40 8.38 -12.68
N HIS A 244 8.60 7.08 -12.53
CA HIS A 244 9.84 6.37 -12.81
C HIS A 244 9.64 5.24 -13.82
N HIS A 245 10.56 5.13 -14.77
CA HIS A 245 10.67 4.04 -15.74
C HIS A 245 9.38 3.77 -16.54
N VAL A 246 8.64 4.83 -16.88
CA VAL A 246 7.46 4.78 -17.77
C VAL A 246 7.90 5.04 -19.21
N SER A 247 7.22 4.42 -20.18
CA SER A 247 7.59 4.51 -21.61
C SER A 247 6.50 5.07 -22.54
N ASP A 248 5.28 5.26 -22.04
CA ASP A 248 4.13 5.71 -22.83
C ASP A 248 3.81 7.21 -22.60
N GLU A 249 2.72 7.69 -23.20
CA GLU A 249 2.24 9.07 -23.06
C GLU A 249 1.95 9.43 -21.59
N VAL A 250 2.45 10.59 -21.13
CA VAL A 250 2.29 11.06 -19.75
C VAL A 250 1.68 12.45 -19.70
N SER A 251 0.67 12.65 -18.87
CA SER A 251 0.06 13.94 -18.57
C SER A 251 -0.07 14.13 -17.06
N ILE A 252 0.71 15.05 -16.47
CA ILE A 252 0.71 15.34 -15.03
C ILE A 252 0.25 16.78 -14.81
N GLN A 253 -0.71 16.96 -13.90
CA GLN A 253 -1.14 18.24 -13.37
C GLN A 253 -0.99 18.22 -11.85
N ASN A 254 0.02 18.91 -11.33
CA ASN A 254 0.18 19.15 -9.91
C ASN A 254 -0.17 20.62 -9.61
N LYS A 255 -0.74 20.89 -8.43
CA LYS A 255 -0.95 22.27 -7.98
C LYS A 255 0.07 22.67 -6.93
N ASN A 256 0.31 21.83 -5.93
CA ASN A 256 1.31 22.10 -4.90
C ASN A 256 2.20 20.88 -4.74
N GLY A 257 3.51 21.08 -4.82
CA GLY A 257 4.50 20.02 -4.69
C GLY A 257 5.37 19.85 -5.93
N ASN A 258 6.51 19.21 -5.71
CA ASN A 258 7.48 18.96 -6.77
C ASN A 258 7.05 17.79 -7.65
N THR A 259 7.43 17.85 -8.92
CA THR A 259 7.21 16.75 -9.87
C THR A 259 8.56 16.23 -10.37
N PHE A 260 8.74 14.91 -10.27
CA PHE A 260 9.93 14.18 -10.68
C PHE A 260 9.54 13.22 -11.80
N PHE A 261 10.14 13.37 -12.98
CA PHE A 261 9.86 12.52 -14.13
C PHE A 261 11.13 11.88 -14.69
N TYR A 262 11.24 10.57 -14.51
CA TYR A 262 12.35 9.73 -14.93
C TYR A 262 11.83 8.65 -15.91
N PRO A 263 11.54 8.98 -17.18
CA PRO A 263 11.09 7.98 -18.16
C PRO A 263 12.16 6.93 -18.44
N LYS A 264 11.75 5.71 -18.78
CA LYS A 264 12.70 4.65 -19.20
C LYS A 264 13.35 4.98 -20.54
N THR A 265 12.54 5.48 -21.46
CA THR A 265 12.91 6.02 -22.76
C THR A 265 11.92 7.11 -23.10
N PHE A 266 12.32 8.10 -23.91
CA PHE A 266 11.43 9.18 -24.32
C PHE A 266 11.11 9.07 -25.80
N GLU A 267 10.10 8.25 -26.11
CA GLU A 267 9.62 8.04 -27.49
C GLU A 267 8.21 8.59 -27.71
N GLN A 268 7.52 8.97 -26.63
CA GLN A 268 6.14 9.46 -26.61
C GLN A 268 6.06 10.86 -26.01
N PRO A 269 5.04 11.66 -26.37
CA PRO A 269 4.88 12.98 -25.80
C PRO A 269 4.59 12.93 -24.29
N ALA A 270 5.07 13.93 -23.58
CA ALA A 270 4.75 14.13 -22.17
C ALA A 270 4.38 15.59 -21.90
N LYS A 271 3.38 15.78 -21.04
CA LYS A 271 2.88 17.08 -20.62
C LYS A 271 2.89 17.16 -19.10
N ILE A 272 3.73 18.01 -18.54
CA ILE A 272 3.89 18.16 -17.09
C ILE A 272 3.61 19.60 -16.72
N GLN A 273 2.63 19.81 -15.85
CA GLN A 273 2.22 21.13 -15.39
C GLN A 273 2.18 21.17 -13.87
N SER A 274 2.80 22.17 -13.28
CA SER A 274 2.69 22.51 -11.85
C SER A 274 2.18 23.95 -11.66
N SER A 275 1.59 24.27 -10.50
CA SER A 275 1.33 25.67 -10.12
C SER A 275 2.42 26.17 -9.17
N ASN A 276 2.60 25.48 -8.04
CA ASN A 276 3.56 25.79 -6.99
C ASN A 276 4.43 24.56 -6.75
N GLY A 277 5.66 24.60 -7.25
CA GLY A 277 6.61 23.50 -7.15
C GLY A 277 7.50 23.40 -8.38
N SER A 278 8.69 22.87 -8.15
CA SER A 278 9.68 22.66 -9.19
C SER A 278 9.42 21.37 -9.96
N ILE A 279 9.79 21.36 -11.22
CA ILE A 279 9.68 20.20 -12.10
C ILE A 279 11.08 19.76 -12.49
N TYR A 280 11.39 18.50 -12.20
CA TYR A 280 12.65 17.87 -12.52
C TYR A 280 12.39 16.73 -13.50
N VAL A 281 13.12 16.72 -14.60
CA VAL A 281 13.01 15.71 -15.65
C VAL A 281 14.39 15.17 -15.98
N TRP A 282 14.57 13.86 -15.97
CA TRP A 282 15.84 13.22 -16.32
C TRP A 282 15.64 12.40 -17.58
N LEU A 283 16.42 12.73 -18.59
CA LEU A 283 16.42 12.04 -19.86
C LEU A 283 17.78 11.35 -20.01
N ASN A 284 17.91 10.19 -19.40
CA ASN A 284 19.15 9.42 -19.38
C ASN A 284 18.97 8.05 -20.07
N PRO A 285 19.59 7.82 -21.25
CA PRO A 285 20.41 8.76 -22.01
C PRO A 285 19.56 9.83 -22.71
N LYS A 286 20.21 10.92 -23.13
CA LYS A 286 19.56 11.99 -23.90
C LYS A 286 18.96 11.45 -25.21
N PRO A 287 17.65 11.67 -25.47
CA PRO A 287 17.02 11.23 -26.70
C PRO A 287 17.62 11.90 -27.95
N ARG A 288 17.75 11.13 -29.04
CA ARG A 288 18.22 11.66 -30.34
C ARG A 288 17.21 12.65 -30.93
N ASP A 289 15.94 12.28 -30.88
CA ASP A 289 14.82 13.09 -31.32
C ASP A 289 14.06 13.62 -30.11
N LEU A 290 13.94 14.94 -29.99
CA LEU A 290 13.28 15.59 -28.86
C LEU A 290 12.88 17.01 -29.24
N LYS A 291 11.67 17.42 -28.85
CA LYS A 291 11.29 18.83 -28.78
C LYS A 291 10.88 19.14 -27.35
N VAL A 292 11.46 20.18 -26.76
CA VAL A 292 11.12 20.67 -25.43
C VAL A 292 10.54 22.07 -25.54
N GLU A 293 9.42 22.28 -24.85
CA GLU A 293 8.86 23.59 -24.57
C GLU A 293 8.70 23.72 -23.05
N ALA A 294 9.48 24.61 -22.43
CA ALA A 294 9.55 24.79 -20.98
C ALA A 294 9.28 26.25 -20.58
N SER A 295 8.43 26.46 -19.58
CA SER A 295 8.06 27.80 -19.12
C SER A 295 7.89 27.86 -17.61
N SER A 296 8.64 28.74 -16.95
CA SER A 296 8.40 29.18 -15.58
C SER A 296 8.45 30.71 -15.50
N PRO A 297 7.31 31.40 -15.31
CA PRO A 297 7.29 32.86 -15.21
C PRO A 297 8.01 33.43 -13.98
N ASN A 298 8.06 32.67 -12.88
CA ASN A 298 8.63 33.12 -11.60
C ASN A 298 9.72 32.18 -11.08
N GLY A 299 10.38 31.44 -11.96
CA GLY A 299 11.49 30.54 -11.61
C GLY A 299 12.44 30.36 -12.78
N GLU A 300 13.52 29.62 -12.54
CA GLU A 300 14.54 29.33 -13.52
C GLU A 300 14.09 28.22 -14.48
N VAL A 301 14.54 28.27 -15.74
CA VAL A 301 14.38 27.17 -16.69
C VAL A 301 15.75 26.80 -17.25
N SER A 302 16.23 25.61 -16.86
CA SER A 302 17.48 25.04 -17.33
C SER A 302 17.22 23.74 -18.10
N ILE A 303 17.66 23.70 -19.36
CA ILE A 303 17.57 22.53 -20.23
C ILE A 303 18.99 22.07 -20.58
N PHE A 304 19.39 20.92 -20.04
CA PHE A 304 20.71 20.31 -20.19
C PHE A 304 21.85 21.26 -19.78
N GLY A 305 21.70 21.88 -18.60
CA GLY A 305 22.69 22.81 -18.01
C GLY A 305 22.76 24.18 -18.68
N LYS A 306 21.81 24.53 -19.56
CA LYS A 306 21.72 25.84 -20.20
C LYS A 306 20.41 26.51 -19.88
N GLU A 307 20.47 27.78 -19.51
CA GLU A 307 19.29 28.64 -19.32
C GLU A 307 18.61 28.88 -20.68
N GLN A 308 17.54 28.13 -20.97
CA GLN A 308 16.79 28.21 -22.22
C GLN A 308 15.39 27.61 -22.06
N HIS A 309 14.41 28.14 -22.79
CA HIS A 309 13.00 27.72 -22.72
C HIS A 309 12.59 26.69 -23.77
N THR A 310 13.41 26.50 -24.80
CA THR A 310 13.11 25.57 -25.89
C THR A 310 14.36 24.82 -26.27
N PHE A 311 14.17 23.58 -26.72
CA PHE A 311 15.24 22.76 -27.25
C PHE A 311 14.67 21.84 -28.33
N GLU A 312 15.41 21.66 -29.42
CA GLU A 312 15.02 20.74 -30.47
C GLU A 312 16.22 19.95 -31.00
N SER A 313 16.05 18.65 -31.19
CA SER A 313 17.02 17.74 -31.79
C SER A 313 16.32 16.68 -32.62
N GLY A 314 16.96 16.20 -33.68
CA GLY A 314 16.45 15.12 -34.54
C GLY A 314 15.33 15.53 -35.51
N HIS A 315 14.68 14.54 -36.12
CA HIS A 315 13.63 14.68 -37.13
C HIS A 315 12.23 14.30 -36.61
N LYS A 316 12.12 13.24 -35.80
CA LYS A 316 10.84 12.76 -35.24
C LYS A 316 10.71 13.18 -33.78
N LYS A 317 10.34 14.43 -33.53
CA LYS A 317 10.47 15.06 -32.21
C LYS A 317 9.23 14.82 -31.32
N PRO A 318 9.18 13.81 -30.42
CA PRO A 318 8.17 13.78 -29.37
C PRO A 318 8.27 15.08 -28.55
N LEU A 319 7.13 15.64 -28.20
CA LEU A 319 7.06 16.89 -27.44
C LEU A 319 7.10 16.60 -25.94
N LEU A 320 8.07 17.17 -25.25
CA LEU A 320 8.10 17.35 -23.82
C LEU A 320 7.65 18.78 -23.49
N PHE A 321 6.41 18.93 -23.05
CA PHE A 321 5.87 20.20 -22.60
C PHE A 321 5.93 20.28 -21.07
N VAL A 322 6.65 21.25 -20.54
CA VAL A 322 6.85 21.43 -19.09
C VAL A 322 6.51 22.86 -18.68
N LYS A 323 5.65 23.01 -17.68
CA LYS A 323 5.24 24.34 -17.21
C LYS A 323 5.07 24.37 -15.71
N THR A 324 5.64 25.37 -15.04
CA THR A 324 5.28 25.71 -13.65
C THR A 324 5.02 27.21 -13.54
N THR A 325 4.31 27.67 -12.50
CA THR A 325 4.09 29.10 -12.26
C THR A 325 5.05 29.67 -11.23
N TYR A 326 5.23 28.94 -10.13
CA TYR A 326 6.11 29.28 -9.00
C TYR A 326 6.98 28.08 -8.67
N GLY A 327 8.10 27.98 -9.35
CA GLY A 327 9.07 26.90 -9.18
C GLY A 327 10.04 26.85 -10.35
N ASP A 328 11.07 26.06 -10.22
CA ASP A 328 12.10 25.93 -11.25
C ASP A 328 11.80 24.74 -12.16
N ILE A 329 12.34 24.78 -13.37
CA ILE A 329 12.31 23.65 -14.30
C ILE A 329 13.74 23.26 -14.60
N HIS A 330 14.08 22.01 -14.31
CA HIS A 330 15.38 21.45 -14.63
C HIS A 330 15.21 20.17 -15.45
N LEU A 331 15.78 20.18 -16.66
CA LEU A 331 15.90 19.00 -17.52
C LEU A 331 17.36 18.55 -17.55
N PHE A 332 17.59 17.32 -17.11
CA PHE A 332 18.91 16.70 -17.03
C PHE A 332 19.12 15.67 -18.14
N ASP A 333 20.36 15.58 -18.59
CA ASP A 333 20.96 14.43 -19.27
C ASP A 333 22.18 13.93 -18.45
N GLU A 334 22.72 12.76 -18.86
CA GLU A 334 23.88 12.10 -18.25
C GLU A 334 25.08 13.03 -18.00
N LYS A 335 25.28 14.06 -18.83
CA LYS A 335 26.42 15.00 -18.69
C LYS A 335 26.14 16.16 -17.75
N SER A 336 24.88 16.53 -17.59
CA SER A 336 24.46 17.60 -16.69
C SER A 336 24.22 17.12 -15.26
N GLU A 337 24.13 15.80 -15.02
CA GLU A 337 23.97 15.21 -13.70
C GLU A 337 25.20 15.45 -12.79
N GLU A 338 26.42 15.57 -13.34
CA GLU A 338 27.65 15.83 -12.57
C GLU A 338 27.66 17.21 -11.85
N VAL A 339 26.68 18.09 -12.10
CA VAL A 339 26.64 19.45 -11.56
C VAL A 339 25.73 19.58 -10.32
N TYR A 340 24.85 18.61 -10.05
CA TYR A 340 23.89 18.68 -8.94
C TYR A 340 23.98 17.43 -8.05
N ASP A 341 24.40 17.62 -6.79
CA ASP A 341 24.31 16.59 -5.74
C ASP A 341 22.84 16.21 -5.53
N TYR A 342 22.45 15.03 -6.00
CA TYR A 342 21.14 14.47 -5.76
C TYR A 342 21.06 13.85 -4.36
N PRO A 343 19.89 13.90 -3.67
CA PRO A 343 19.59 12.89 -2.67
C PRO A 343 19.70 11.51 -3.32
N ASP A 344 20.57 10.68 -2.75
CA ASP A 344 20.93 9.35 -3.21
C ASP A 344 19.65 8.47 -3.30
N PHE A 345 19.09 8.33 -4.51
CA PHE A 345 17.93 7.46 -4.76
C PHE A 345 18.36 6.02 -5.07
N THR A 346 19.66 5.77 -5.20
CA THR A 346 20.25 4.46 -5.48
C THR A 346 20.22 3.50 -4.29
N GLU A 347 19.84 3.95 -3.08
CA GLU A 347 19.57 3.06 -1.94
C GLU A 347 18.12 2.53 -1.90
N MET A 348 17.30 2.79 -2.92
CA MET A 348 15.98 2.15 -3.08
C MET A 348 16.03 0.84 -3.89
N ASP A 349 17.14 0.10 -3.81
CA ASP A 349 17.23 -1.26 -4.33
C ASP A 349 16.37 -2.21 -3.48
N ASP A 350 15.17 -2.48 -3.98
CA ASP A 350 14.49 -3.77 -4.20
C ASP A 350 14.61 -5.00 -3.25
N GLU A 351 15.38 -5.01 -2.14
CA GLU A 351 15.57 -6.25 -1.33
C GLU A 351 15.17 -6.20 0.17
N ASP A 352 15.05 -5.05 0.84
CA ASP A 352 15.01 -5.06 2.32
C ASP A 352 13.63 -5.13 3.00
N TRP A 353 12.52 -5.32 2.27
CA TRP A 353 11.17 -5.37 2.88
C TRP A 353 10.57 -6.76 3.09
N PHE A 354 11.27 -7.84 2.72
CA PHE A 354 10.73 -9.21 2.86
C PHE A 354 11.72 -10.29 3.36
N GLU A 355 12.68 -9.95 4.21
CA GLU A 355 13.41 -10.96 5.00
C GLU A 355 13.42 -10.61 6.49
N ASN A 356 12.38 -11.08 7.20
CA ASN A 356 12.48 -11.57 8.58
C ASN A 356 11.09 -12.02 9.08
N SER A 357 10.68 -13.24 8.72
CA SER A 357 9.71 -13.99 9.53
C SER A 357 9.83 -15.51 9.41
N GLU A 358 11.00 -16.02 9.02
CA GLU A 358 11.32 -17.45 9.14
C GLU A 358 12.60 -17.65 9.96
N MET A 359 12.56 -18.63 10.88
CA MET A 359 13.54 -19.03 11.91
C MET A 359 13.45 -18.20 13.21
N ASP A 360 13.04 -18.74 14.37
CA ASP A 360 13.49 -20.00 14.97
C ASP A 360 12.34 -20.83 15.58
N GLY A 361 12.17 -22.04 15.06
CA GLY A 361 11.38 -23.11 15.68
C GLY A 361 12.27 -24.25 16.13
N HIS A 362 13.08 -24.05 17.17
CA HIS A 362 13.78 -25.15 17.83
C HIS A 362 12.92 -25.80 18.91
N ASN A 363 12.47 -27.00 18.58
CA ASN A 363 12.57 -28.22 19.38
C ASN A 363 11.89 -28.22 20.77
N SER A 364 10.70 -28.84 20.85
CA SER A 364 10.35 -29.61 22.05
C SER A 364 9.62 -30.91 21.70
N SER A 365 10.06 -31.93 22.43
CA SER A 365 9.69 -33.34 22.46
C SER A 365 8.19 -33.66 22.48
N SER A 366 7.83 -34.77 21.83
CA SER A 366 6.75 -35.63 22.33
C SER A 366 7.18 -37.10 22.30
N ASN A 367 7.37 -37.61 23.52
CA ASN A 367 7.29 -39.01 23.88
C ASN A 367 5.91 -39.58 23.47
N SER A 368 5.89 -40.71 22.77
CA SER A 368 4.77 -41.65 22.87
C SER A 368 5.28 -43.07 22.76
N SER A 369 5.19 -43.76 23.89
CA SER A 369 5.19 -45.20 24.06
C SER A 369 4.33 -45.90 23.01
N GLN A 370 4.88 -46.90 22.33
CA GLN A 370 4.08 -48.03 21.88
C GLN A 370 4.90 -49.32 21.95
N SER A 371 4.22 -50.30 22.53
CA SER A 371 4.65 -51.60 22.98
C SER A 371 5.11 -52.53 21.87
N ASP A 372 5.95 -53.47 22.29
CA ASP A 372 6.32 -54.72 21.63
C ASP A 372 5.15 -55.37 20.86
N ASP A 373 5.45 -55.84 19.65
CA ASP A 373 5.08 -57.20 19.27
C ASP A 373 6.04 -57.76 18.20
N LEU A 374 6.46 -58.99 18.47
CA LEU A 374 7.37 -59.86 17.73
C LEU A 374 6.75 -60.38 16.42
N HIS A 375 7.63 -60.83 15.51
CA HIS A 375 7.48 -61.65 14.27
C HIS A 375 8.19 -60.95 13.10
N ASP A 376 9.16 -61.49 12.35
CA ASP A 376 9.66 -62.85 12.09
C ASP A 376 11.13 -62.76 11.59
N LEU A 377 11.88 -63.85 11.80
CA LEU A 377 13.10 -64.33 11.10
C LEU A 377 14.29 -63.39 10.82
#